data_AF-A0A9Q0E3D1-F1
#
_entry.id   AF-A0A9Q0E3D1-F1
#
_cell.length_a   1.000
_cell.length_b   1.000
_cell.length_c   1.000
_cell.angle_alpha   90.00
_cell.angle_beta   90.00
_cell.angle_gamma   90.00
#
_symmetry.space_group_name_H-M   'P 1'
#
loop_
_entity.id
_entity.type
_entity.pdbx_description
1 polymer ?
#
loop_
_entity_poly.entity_id
_entity_poly.type
_entity_poly.pdbx_seq_one_letter_code
_entity_poly.pdbx_strand_id
1 'polypeptide(L)'
;MAAGSASSVSLPALLPVGTLLLSLLLTGSNALAAPRFTKVPIDQIGVSGGVVSFVCQATGDPKPRVSWNKKGKKVNSQRIETIEFDEGAGAVLRIQPLRAPRDENIYECVGENSEGEITVNAKLSIIR
;
A
#
# COMPACT_ATOMS: atom_id res chain seq x y z
N MET A 1 57.10 8.11 -54.14
CA MET A 1 56.88 6.87 -53.38
C MET A 1 56.06 7.18 -52.14
N ALA A 2 55.11 6.31 -51.83
CA ALA A 2 53.94 6.53 -50.99
C ALA A 2 54.24 6.65 -49.49
N ALA A 3 53.34 7.32 -48.77
CA ALA A 3 53.03 7.01 -47.38
C ALA A 3 51.53 7.26 -47.17
N GLY A 4 50.74 6.18 -47.19
CA GLY A 4 49.37 6.16 -46.69
C GLY A 4 49.37 5.77 -45.22
N SER A 5 48.68 6.53 -44.37
CA SER A 5 48.39 6.16 -42.98
C SER A 5 46.97 5.58 -42.89
N ALA A 6 46.88 4.47 -42.16
CA ALA A 6 45.71 3.62 -42.02
C ALA A 6 44.63 4.25 -41.14
N SER A 7 43.37 4.17 -41.58
CA SER A 7 42.20 4.41 -40.74
C SER A 7 41.91 3.16 -39.91
N SER A 8 41.97 3.26 -38.58
CA SER A 8 41.55 2.17 -37.69
C SER A 8 40.04 2.09 -37.63
N VAL A 9 39.46 1.06 -38.27
CA VAL A 9 38.03 0.74 -38.14
C VAL A 9 37.87 -0.21 -36.95
N SER A 10 37.24 0.26 -35.88
CA SER A 10 36.84 -0.59 -34.75
C SER A 10 35.65 -1.46 -35.15
N LEU A 11 35.78 -2.79 -35.01
CA LEU A 11 34.67 -3.72 -35.20
C LEU A 11 33.64 -3.56 -34.05
N PRO A 12 32.33 -3.61 -34.33
CA PRO A 12 31.33 -3.72 -33.27
C PRO A 12 31.42 -5.13 -32.66
N ALA A 13 31.52 -5.20 -31.34
CA ALA A 13 31.49 -6.47 -30.61
C ALA A 13 30.10 -7.13 -30.81
N LEU A 14 30.05 -8.18 -31.61
CA LEU A 14 28.88 -9.05 -31.75
C LEU A 14 28.69 -9.76 -30.41
N LEU A 15 27.72 -9.33 -29.62
CA LEU A 15 27.34 -10.04 -28.40
C LEU A 15 26.86 -11.45 -28.79
N PRO A 16 27.40 -12.52 -28.18
CA PRO A 16 27.05 -13.88 -28.55
C PRO A 16 25.58 -14.18 -28.24
N VAL A 17 24.86 -14.79 -29.19
CA VAL A 17 23.42 -15.13 -29.09
C VAL A 17 23.06 -15.86 -27.78
N GLY A 18 24.01 -16.61 -27.20
CA GLY A 18 23.86 -17.29 -25.91
C GLY A 18 23.66 -16.36 -24.71
N THR A 19 24.26 -15.16 -24.70
CA THR A 19 24.02 -14.17 -23.62
C THR A 19 22.68 -13.49 -23.77
N LEU A 20 22.19 -13.30 -25.00
CA LEU A 20 20.85 -12.78 -25.27
C LEU A 20 19.78 -13.75 -24.74
N LEU A 21 19.94 -15.05 -25.00
CA LEU A 21 19.01 -16.08 -24.54
C LEU A 21 19.01 -16.22 -23.00
N LEU A 22 20.19 -16.12 -22.37
CA LEU A 22 20.32 -16.14 -20.91
C LEU A 22 19.68 -14.90 -20.27
N SER A 23 19.86 -13.72 -20.89
CA SER A 23 19.24 -12.47 -20.42
C SER A 23 17.70 -12.52 -20.50
N LEU A 24 17.15 -13.17 -21.52
CA LEU A 24 15.70 -13.35 -21.71
C LEU A 24 15.08 -14.31 -20.67
N LEU A 25 15.87 -15.25 -20.14
CA LEU A 25 15.45 -16.15 -19.06
C LEU A 25 15.53 -15.49 -17.67
N LEU A 26 16.33 -14.42 -17.53
CA LEU A 26 16.51 -13.66 -16.29
C LEU A 26 15.53 -12.49 -16.14
N THR A 27 14.79 -12.14 -17.20
CA THR A 27 13.66 -11.21 -17.07
C THR A 27 12.48 -11.94 -16.44
N GLY A 28 12.53 -12.11 -15.11
CA GLY A 28 11.37 -12.54 -14.32
C GLY A 28 10.19 -11.62 -14.64
N SER A 29 9.02 -12.22 -14.90
CA SER A 29 7.79 -11.45 -15.10
C SER A 29 7.48 -10.70 -13.80
N ASN A 30 7.73 -9.38 -13.77
CA ASN A 30 7.22 -8.52 -12.69
C ASN A 30 5.70 -8.43 -12.87
N ALA A 31 4.99 -9.45 -12.36
CA ALA A 31 3.55 -9.52 -12.43
C ALA A 31 2.95 -8.62 -11.35
N LEU A 32 2.47 -7.45 -11.76
CA LEU A 32 1.74 -6.53 -10.90
C LEU A 32 0.49 -7.22 -10.33
N ALA A 33 0.08 -6.83 -9.13
CA ALA A 33 -1.03 -7.41 -8.40
C ALA A 33 -1.86 -6.33 -7.71
N ALA A 34 -3.17 -6.36 -7.96
CA ALA A 34 -4.16 -5.53 -7.25
C ALA A 34 -4.13 -5.77 -5.73
N PRO A 35 -4.51 -4.78 -4.92
CA PRO A 35 -4.49 -4.91 -3.48
C PRO A 35 -5.47 -6.00 -3.02
N ARG A 36 -5.12 -6.69 -1.94
CA ARG A 36 -6.04 -7.55 -1.17
C ARG A 36 -5.80 -7.37 0.31
N PHE A 37 -6.86 -7.46 1.12
CA PHE A 37 -6.72 -7.39 2.58
C PHE A 37 -6.08 -8.68 3.12
N THR A 38 -5.06 -8.52 3.95
CA THR A 38 -4.49 -9.59 4.79
C THR A 38 -5.02 -9.54 6.22
N LYS A 39 -5.47 -8.35 6.66
CA LYS A 39 -6.17 -8.16 7.92
C LYS A 39 -7.30 -7.16 7.74
N VAL A 40 -8.52 -7.61 8.04
CA VAL A 40 -9.72 -6.76 8.02
C VAL A 40 -10.03 -6.24 9.43
N PRO A 41 -10.54 -5.02 9.55
CA PRO A 41 -10.99 -4.52 10.83
C PRO A 41 -12.30 -5.20 11.25
N ILE A 42 -12.50 -5.26 12.57
CA ILE A 42 -13.71 -5.83 13.17
C ILE A 42 -14.53 -4.73 13.81
N ASP A 43 -15.84 -4.96 13.90
CA ASP A 43 -16.75 -4.09 14.66
C ASP A 43 -16.32 -4.00 16.13
N GLN A 44 -16.50 -2.83 16.72
CA GLN A 44 -16.07 -2.53 18.08
C GLN A 44 -17.19 -1.90 18.89
N ILE A 45 -17.21 -2.24 20.18
CA ILE A 45 -18.07 -1.61 21.18
C ILE A 45 -17.15 -0.94 22.21
N GLY A 46 -17.20 0.39 22.27
CA GLY A 46 -16.44 1.19 23.21
C GLY A 46 -17.31 1.73 24.35
N VAL A 47 -16.66 2.36 25.33
CA VAL A 47 -17.31 3.07 26.44
C VAL A 47 -16.98 4.56 26.33
N SER A 48 -17.93 5.43 26.64
CA SER A 48 -17.72 6.89 26.63
C SER A 48 -16.50 7.28 27.49
N GLY A 49 -15.62 8.13 26.95
CA GLY A 49 -14.36 8.49 27.58
C GLY A 49 -13.22 7.48 27.39
N GLY A 50 -13.53 6.24 26.97
CA GLY A 50 -12.55 5.17 26.73
C GLY A 50 -11.75 5.32 25.44
N VAL A 51 -11.17 4.20 25.00
CA VAL A 51 -10.35 4.10 23.77
C VAL A 51 -10.81 2.93 22.93
N VAL A 52 -10.69 3.06 21.61
CA VAL A 52 -10.87 1.96 20.66
C VAL A 52 -9.78 1.99 19.61
N SER A 53 -9.45 0.83 19.07
CA SER A 53 -8.50 0.68 17.96
C SER A 53 -9.06 -0.26 16.90
N PHE A 54 -9.00 0.16 15.64
CA PHE A 54 -9.24 -0.70 14.48
C PHE A 54 -7.91 -0.98 13.78
N VAL A 55 -7.75 -2.19 13.24
CA VAL A 55 -6.52 -2.60 12.55
C VAL A 55 -6.86 -3.10 11.17
N CYS A 56 -6.11 -2.64 10.18
CA CYS A 56 -6.27 -3.06 8.79
C CYS A 56 -4.91 -3.21 8.12
N GLN A 57 -4.77 -4.19 7.22
CA GLN A 57 -3.56 -4.44 6.45
C GLN A 57 -3.91 -5.01 5.09
N ALA A 58 -3.16 -4.60 4.07
CA ALA A 58 -3.30 -5.06 2.70
C ALA A 58 -1.94 -5.49 2.13
N THR A 59 -1.97 -6.22 1.02
CA THR A 59 -0.80 -6.62 0.23
C THR A 59 -1.12 -6.50 -1.25
N GLY A 60 -0.11 -6.35 -2.09
CA GLY A 60 -0.22 -6.10 -3.53
C GLY A 60 1.15 -5.76 -4.11
N ASP A 61 1.25 -5.67 -5.44
CA ASP A 61 2.46 -5.24 -6.14
C ASP A 61 2.09 -4.22 -7.22
N PRO A 62 2.42 -2.92 -7.09
CA PRO A 62 3.24 -2.32 -6.04
C PRO A 62 2.60 -2.42 -4.65
N LYS A 63 3.41 -2.33 -3.60
CA LYS A 63 2.95 -2.41 -2.21
C LYS A 63 1.87 -1.34 -1.94
N PRO A 64 0.68 -1.73 -1.43
CA PRO A 64 -0.43 -0.80 -1.30
C PRO A 64 -0.25 0.15 -0.11
N ARG A 65 -0.88 1.32 -0.20
CA ARG A 65 -1.03 2.25 0.92
C ARG A 65 -2.38 2.04 1.57
N VAL A 66 -2.40 1.88 2.90
CA VAL A 66 -3.61 1.74 3.70
C VAL A 66 -3.97 3.08 4.36
N SER A 67 -5.26 3.41 4.34
CA SER A 67 -5.78 4.62 4.97
C SER A 67 -7.17 4.41 5.58
N TRP A 68 -7.56 5.35 6.44
CA TRP A 68 -8.83 5.31 7.15
C TRP A 68 -9.72 6.50 6.78
N ASN A 69 -10.95 6.20 6.41
CA ASN A 69 -12.00 7.14 6.06
C ASN A 69 -13.20 7.03 7.03
N LYS A 70 -13.94 8.13 7.16
CA LYS A 70 -15.23 8.21 7.85
C LYS A 70 -16.16 9.01 6.95
N LYS A 71 -17.24 8.38 6.48
CA LYS A 71 -18.18 8.98 5.52
C LYS A 71 -17.49 9.42 4.23
N GLY A 72 -16.61 8.59 3.68
CA GLY A 72 -15.88 8.85 2.44
C GLY A 72 -14.82 9.96 2.54
N LYS A 73 -14.50 10.46 3.74
CA LYS A 73 -13.45 11.46 3.96
C LYS A 73 -12.37 10.92 4.87
N LYS A 74 -11.11 11.24 4.58
CA LYS A 74 -9.97 10.89 5.45
C LYS A 74 -10.24 11.33 6.88
N VAL A 75 -10.03 10.41 7.82
CA VAL A 75 -10.22 10.73 9.23
C VAL A 75 -9.16 11.74 9.66
N ASN A 76 -9.61 12.89 10.17
CA ASN A 76 -8.73 13.95 10.64
C ASN A 76 -9.32 14.58 11.91
N SER A 77 -8.68 14.33 13.06
CA SER A 77 -9.03 14.93 14.34
C SER A 77 -7.86 14.77 15.31
N GLN A 78 -7.64 15.75 16.20
CA GLN A 78 -6.59 15.67 17.24
C GLN A 78 -6.73 14.46 18.18
N ARG A 79 -7.94 13.90 18.32
CA ARG A 79 -8.22 12.71 19.15
C ARG A 79 -8.06 11.38 18.41
N ILE A 80 -7.86 11.45 17.09
CA ILE A 80 -7.80 10.28 16.24
C ILE A 80 -6.40 10.18 15.66
N GLU A 81 -5.73 9.10 16.01
CA GLU A 81 -4.39 8.79 15.57
C GLU A 81 -4.45 7.67 14.54
N THR A 82 -3.72 7.82 13.44
CA THR A 82 -3.48 6.74 12.48
C THR A 82 -2.02 6.34 12.57
N ILE A 83 -1.76 5.11 12.97
CA ILE A 83 -0.41 4.57 13.14
C ILE A 83 -0.15 3.63 11.97
N GLU A 84 0.67 4.07 11.02
CA GLU A 84 1.08 3.27 9.86
C GLU A 84 2.18 2.28 10.25
N PHE A 85 2.14 1.08 9.68
CA PHE A 85 3.16 0.04 9.80
C PHE A 85 3.31 -0.69 8.47
N ASP A 86 4.30 -1.58 8.36
CA ASP A 86 4.57 -2.32 7.12
C ASP A 86 4.73 -1.39 5.91
N GLU A 87 5.51 -0.31 6.07
CA GLU A 87 5.76 0.70 5.03
C GLU A 87 4.48 1.34 4.46
N GLY A 88 3.43 1.44 5.29
CA GLY A 88 2.14 2.01 4.90
C GLY A 88 1.13 0.98 4.40
N ALA A 89 1.51 -0.29 4.25
CA ALA A 89 0.58 -1.37 3.89
C ALA A 89 -0.30 -1.85 5.06
N GLY A 90 -0.04 -1.36 6.28
CA GLY A 90 -0.90 -1.53 7.44
C GLY A 90 -1.14 -0.22 8.18
N ALA A 91 -2.32 -0.08 8.78
CA ALA A 91 -2.64 1.08 9.61
C ALA A 91 -3.58 0.73 10.77
N VAL A 92 -3.28 1.27 11.96
CA VAL A 92 -4.14 1.25 13.14
C VAL A 92 -4.86 2.58 13.28
N LEU A 93 -6.19 2.58 13.36
CA LEU A 93 -6.98 3.76 13.70
C LEU A 93 -7.32 3.73 15.19
N ARG A 94 -6.72 4.62 15.97
CA ARG A 94 -6.95 4.76 17.41
C ARG A 94 -7.77 6.01 17.69
N ILE A 95 -8.83 5.89 18.48
CA ILE A 95 -9.70 7.01 18.86
C ILE A 95 -9.72 7.12 20.38
N GLN A 96 -9.28 8.26 20.91
CA GLN A 96 -9.24 8.50 22.36
C GLN A 96 -9.31 10.01 22.69
N PRO A 97 -10.14 10.43 23.67
CA PRO A 97 -11.21 9.68 24.32
C PRO A 97 -12.41 9.51 23.38
N LEU A 98 -13.16 8.42 23.51
CA LEU A 98 -14.41 8.18 22.78
C LEU A 98 -15.53 9.16 23.19
N ARG A 99 -16.24 9.71 22.20
CA ARG A 99 -17.34 10.67 22.38
C ARG A 99 -18.61 10.22 21.66
N ALA A 100 -19.62 9.77 22.41
CA ALA A 100 -20.94 9.51 21.87
C ALA A 100 -21.75 10.82 21.69
N PRO A 101 -22.60 10.96 20.65
CA PRO A 101 -22.78 10.04 19.52
C PRO A 101 -21.83 10.33 18.35
N ARG A 102 -20.93 11.33 18.46
CA ARG A 102 -20.11 11.82 17.34
C ARG A 102 -19.18 10.75 16.74
N ASP A 103 -18.58 9.92 17.59
CA ASP A 103 -17.66 8.88 17.18
C ASP A 103 -18.39 7.60 16.75
N GLU A 104 -19.65 7.40 17.15
CA GLU A 104 -20.48 6.27 16.67
C GLU A 104 -20.66 6.37 15.15
N ASN A 105 -20.00 5.49 14.41
CA ASN A 105 -19.97 5.54 12.96
C ASN A 105 -19.50 4.23 12.32
N ILE A 106 -19.56 4.20 10.99
CA ILE A 106 -18.85 3.22 10.18
C ILE A 106 -17.53 3.85 9.74
N TYR A 107 -16.43 3.17 10.04
CA TYR A 107 -15.08 3.51 9.61
C TYR A 107 -14.69 2.62 8.44
N GLU A 108 -14.01 3.20 7.47
CA GLU A 108 -13.70 2.60 6.18
C GLU A 108 -12.18 2.46 6.09
N CYS A 109 -11.67 1.24 5.98
CA CYS A 109 -10.28 1.00 5.62
C CYS A 109 -10.17 0.88 4.10
N VAL A 110 -9.27 1.67 3.52
CA VAL A 110 -8.99 1.68 2.08
C VAL A 110 -7.55 1.23 1.86
N GLY A 111 -7.34 0.23 1.00
CA GLY A 111 -6.02 -0.18 0.50
C GLY A 111 -5.91 0.10 -0.99
N GLU A 112 -4.86 0.81 -1.41
CA GLU A 112 -4.73 1.32 -2.78
C GLU A 112 -3.30 1.13 -3.32
N ASN A 113 -3.18 0.71 -4.58
CA ASN A 113 -1.95 0.77 -5.38
C ASN A 113 -2.27 1.14 -6.84
N SER A 114 -1.28 1.12 -7.74
CA SER A 114 -1.49 1.45 -9.16
C SER A 114 -2.46 0.51 -9.90
N GLU A 115 -2.66 -0.70 -9.37
CA GLU A 115 -3.49 -1.74 -9.98
C GLU A 115 -4.93 -1.72 -9.46
N GLY A 116 -5.23 -0.92 -8.43
CA GLY A 116 -6.60 -0.70 -7.97
C GLY A 116 -6.74 -0.28 -6.52
N GLU A 117 -8.00 -0.26 -6.08
CA GLU A 117 -8.42 0.14 -4.75
C GLU A 117 -9.40 -0.90 -4.18
N ILE A 118 -9.26 -1.21 -2.90
CA ILE A 118 -10.18 -2.05 -2.13
C ILE A 118 -10.63 -1.33 -0.86
N THR A 119 -11.86 -1.56 -0.43
CA THR A 119 -12.43 -0.95 0.78
C THR A 119 -13.13 -2.01 1.65
N VAL A 120 -12.99 -1.89 2.97
CA VAL A 120 -13.71 -2.69 3.97
C VAL A 120 -14.16 -1.83 5.14
N ASN A 121 -15.29 -2.16 5.75
CA ASN A 121 -15.97 -1.36 6.75
C ASN A 121 -15.91 -2.01 8.14
N ALA A 122 -15.88 -1.19 9.19
CA ALA A 122 -16.07 -1.62 10.57
C ALA A 122 -16.92 -0.59 11.35
N LYS A 123 -17.86 -1.07 12.15
CA LYS A 123 -18.79 -0.26 12.94
C LYS A 123 -18.26 0.00 14.35
N LEU A 124 -18.40 1.24 14.82
CA LEU A 124 -18.20 1.64 16.22
C LEU A 124 -19.53 1.95 16.89
N SER A 125 -19.83 1.25 17.99
CA SER A 125 -20.91 1.56 18.92
C SER A 125 -20.35 1.98 20.27
N ILE A 126 -20.99 2.91 20.98
CA ILE A 126 -20.49 3.42 22.26
C ILE A 126 -21.54 3.26 23.36
N ILE A 127 -21.16 2.60 24.45
CA ILE A 127 -21.93 2.51 25.68
C ILE A 127 -21.75 3.83 26.46
N ARG A 128 -22.87 4.36 26.98
CA ARG A 128 -22.93 5.64 27.70
C ARG A 128 -22.80 5.42 29.19
#